data_AF-A0A0K2RAC1-F1
#
_entry.id   AF-A0A0K2RAC1-F1
#
_cell.length_a   1.000
_cell.length_b   1.000
_cell.length_c   1.000
_cell.angle_alpha   90.00
_cell.angle_beta   90.00
_cell.angle_gamma   90.00
#
_symmetry.space_group_name_H-M   'P 1'
#
loop_
_entity.id
_entity.type
_entity.pdbx_description
1 polymer ?
#
loop_
_entity_poly.entity_id
_entity_poly.type
_entity_poly.pdbx_seq_one_letter_code
_entity_poly.pdbx_strand_id
1 'polypeptide(L)'
;MESLDREIIESITSTLTGERGSSTSLTHLISSIARAAVRPGDGSVYRKLENKLLPAVCTVLSQHEDVTYLEPLANLARNQKHGLDIATLNYDLTLETMCSKVGVPVETGMDKWIPGHPIVFDEKTKQIRLFKLHGSIDWSYRLNKPDPTKSERLIRTQAVTKTDPSSNYSPAIVIGDREKLGGDGPTLALMREFERRLERADRLVVVGYSFADNHVNAVIRNWINTGAERSLTVVDPSWPRFPGGFQSDLVNGLISSYGPGSEPLPPRMNVIRKKAAQGLDEALAQGPSSGPDTEFWLHIAEPEADPLVLQIRNMGPDVENVRIYAGDSTDDRRTIRGLIRRGSGGESQQVLDLGDLPQGGVLEAELSLRRTPEPGTEDIALSCETSTGLRHNIYDVRLQTGQVTLRS
;
A
#
# COMPACT_ATOMS: atom_id res chain seq x y z
N MET A 1 -16.36 -25.02 -31.96
CA MET A 1 -16.70 -24.70 -30.55
C MET A 1 -15.64 -23.74 -29.97
N GLU A 2 -14.41 -23.82 -30.47
CA GLU A 2 -13.24 -23.09 -29.99
C GLU A 2 -13.28 -21.56 -30.11
N SER A 3 -14.05 -20.99 -31.06
CA SER A 3 -14.00 -19.53 -31.30
C SER A 3 -14.44 -18.71 -30.09
N LEU A 4 -15.48 -19.14 -29.37
CA LEU A 4 -15.99 -18.43 -28.20
C LEU A 4 -15.02 -18.51 -27.01
N ASP A 5 -14.34 -19.65 -26.85
CA ASP A 5 -13.33 -19.82 -25.80
C ASP A 5 -12.08 -18.97 -26.09
N ARG A 6 -11.68 -18.87 -27.36
CA ARG A 6 -10.63 -17.95 -27.81
C ARG A 6 -11.02 -16.48 -27.58
N GLU A 7 -12.23 -16.07 -27.94
CA GLU A 7 -12.73 -14.70 -27.77
C GLU A 7 -12.82 -14.29 -26.29
N ILE A 8 -13.22 -15.22 -25.41
CA ILE A 8 -13.18 -15.04 -23.95
C ILE A 8 -11.73 -14.89 -23.45
N ILE A 9 -10.80 -15.72 -23.93
CA ILE A 9 -9.38 -15.62 -23.55
C ILE A 9 -8.76 -14.32 -24.04
N GLU A 10 -9.02 -13.88 -25.27
CA GLU A 10 -8.51 -12.62 -25.83
C GLU A 10 -9.09 -11.39 -25.08
N SER A 11 -10.35 -11.45 -24.65
CA SER A 11 -10.99 -10.43 -23.80
C SER A 11 -10.41 -10.39 -22.37
N ILE A 12 -10.18 -11.54 -21.74
CA ILE A 12 -9.52 -11.64 -20.43
C ILE A 12 -8.07 -11.15 -20.53
N THR A 13 -7.32 -11.60 -21.54
CA THR A 13 -5.91 -11.25 -21.74
C THR A 13 -5.75 -9.75 -21.98
N SER A 14 -6.57 -9.14 -22.84
CA SER A 14 -6.53 -7.68 -23.06
C SER A 14 -6.94 -6.87 -21.82
N THR A 15 -7.84 -7.40 -20.97
CA THR A 15 -8.16 -6.80 -19.66
C THR A 15 -7.00 -6.91 -18.65
N LEU A 16 -6.15 -7.95 -18.79
CA LEU A 16 -4.98 -8.19 -17.95
C LEU A 16 -3.71 -7.46 -18.41
N THR A 17 -3.53 -7.26 -19.73
CA THR A 17 -2.30 -6.67 -20.30
C THR A 17 -2.42 -5.18 -20.63
N GLY A 18 -3.64 -4.60 -20.61
CA GLY A 18 -3.84 -3.18 -20.86
C GLY A 18 -3.16 -2.28 -19.82
N GLU A 19 -2.50 -1.20 -20.25
CA GLU A 19 -1.63 -0.30 -19.45
C GLU A 19 -2.31 0.46 -18.29
N ARG A 20 -3.57 0.15 -17.96
CA ARG A 20 -4.33 0.70 -16.82
C ARG A 20 -5.05 -0.37 -16.00
N GLY A 21 -4.75 -1.66 -16.22
CA GLY A 21 -5.30 -2.77 -15.45
C GLY A 21 -4.73 -2.84 -14.04
N SER A 22 -5.33 -2.13 -13.08
CA SER A 22 -5.05 -2.39 -11.66
C SER A 22 -5.56 -3.77 -11.25
N SER A 23 -4.96 -4.38 -10.24
CA SER A 23 -5.44 -5.64 -9.64
C SER A 23 -6.91 -5.56 -9.22
N THR A 24 -7.36 -4.37 -8.81
CA THR A 24 -8.77 -4.04 -8.53
C THR A 24 -9.70 -4.32 -9.73
N SER A 25 -9.25 -4.12 -10.98
CA SER A 25 -10.07 -4.38 -12.17
C SER A 25 -10.37 -5.88 -12.32
N LEU A 26 -9.35 -6.73 -12.30
CA LEU A 26 -9.51 -8.19 -12.34
C LEU A 26 -10.32 -8.68 -11.14
N THR A 27 -9.93 -8.29 -9.93
CA THR A 27 -10.64 -8.70 -8.71
C THR A 27 -12.09 -8.21 -8.72
N HIS A 28 -12.41 -7.04 -9.27
CA HIS A 28 -13.79 -6.58 -9.42
C HIS A 28 -14.56 -7.32 -10.52
N LEU A 29 -13.92 -7.69 -11.64
CA LEU A 29 -14.54 -8.54 -12.66
C LEU A 29 -14.95 -9.88 -12.05
N ILE A 30 -14.00 -10.63 -11.49
CA ILE A 30 -14.24 -11.95 -10.88
C ILE A 30 -15.20 -11.81 -9.67
N SER A 31 -15.07 -10.75 -8.86
CA SER A 31 -16.03 -10.45 -7.78
C SER A 31 -17.44 -10.17 -8.28
N SER A 32 -17.62 -9.47 -9.41
CA SER A 32 -18.96 -9.17 -9.93
C SER A 32 -19.66 -10.44 -10.44
N ILE A 33 -18.89 -11.36 -11.03
CA ILE A 33 -19.33 -12.71 -11.41
C ILE A 33 -19.69 -13.53 -10.16
N ALA A 34 -18.83 -13.56 -9.14
CA ALA A 34 -19.09 -14.26 -7.88
C ALA A 34 -20.32 -13.70 -7.13
N ARG A 35 -20.47 -12.37 -7.05
CA ARG A 35 -21.66 -11.70 -6.47
C ARG A 35 -22.94 -12.02 -7.24
N ALA A 36 -22.87 -12.23 -8.55
CA ALA A 36 -24.04 -12.61 -9.36
C ALA A 36 -24.53 -14.03 -9.04
N ALA A 37 -23.62 -14.96 -8.68
CA ALA A 37 -23.95 -16.34 -8.34
C ALA A 37 -24.76 -16.51 -7.03
N VAL A 38 -24.91 -15.45 -6.23
CA VAL A 38 -25.63 -15.46 -4.93
C VAL A 38 -27.14 -15.18 -5.08
N ARG A 39 -27.66 -14.96 -6.31
CA ARG A 39 -29.09 -14.70 -6.55
C ARG A 39 -29.89 -15.97 -6.90
N PRO A 40 -31.19 -16.06 -6.57
CA PRO A 40 -31.99 -17.27 -6.81
C PRO A 40 -32.20 -17.55 -8.31
N GLY A 41 -31.71 -18.70 -8.76
CA GLY A 41 -31.84 -19.23 -10.12
C GLY A 41 -31.27 -20.65 -10.17
N ASP A 42 -31.35 -21.34 -11.32
CA ASP A 42 -30.92 -22.75 -11.43
C ASP A 42 -29.39 -22.96 -11.34
N GLY A 43 -28.62 -21.86 -11.37
CA GLY A 43 -27.15 -21.87 -11.34
C GLY A 43 -26.48 -22.43 -12.60
N SER A 44 -27.22 -22.92 -13.59
CA SER A 44 -26.65 -23.74 -14.67
C SER A 44 -25.89 -22.92 -15.71
N VAL A 45 -26.37 -21.70 -16.02
CA VAL A 45 -25.65 -20.74 -16.89
C VAL A 45 -24.39 -20.23 -16.18
N TYR A 46 -24.49 -19.92 -14.90
CA TYR A 46 -23.38 -19.39 -14.10
C TYR A 46 -22.26 -20.41 -13.90
N ARG A 47 -22.61 -21.67 -13.60
CA ARG A 47 -21.62 -22.76 -13.51
C ARG A 47 -20.95 -23.08 -14.86
N LYS A 48 -21.65 -22.89 -15.99
CA LYS A 48 -21.05 -22.99 -17.34
C LYS A 48 -20.07 -21.85 -17.62
N LEU A 49 -20.31 -20.65 -17.08
CA LEU A 49 -19.40 -19.51 -17.18
C LEU A 49 -18.18 -19.72 -16.27
N GLU A 50 -18.40 -20.08 -15.00
CA GLU A 50 -17.36 -20.43 -14.01
C GLU A 50 -16.39 -21.51 -14.54
N ASN A 51 -16.94 -22.62 -15.08
CA ASN A 51 -16.18 -23.71 -15.71
C ASN A 51 -15.36 -23.28 -16.95
N LYS A 52 -15.58 -22.08 -17.51
CA LYS A 52 -14.80 -21.52 -18.64
C LYS A 52 -13.84 -20.42 -18.18
N LEU A 53 -14.26 -19.58 -17.25
CA LEU A 53 -13.46 -18.48 -16.73
C LEU A 53 -12.34 -18.95 -15.79
N LEU A 54 -12.59 -19.89 -14.88
CA LEU A 54 -11.55 -20.36 -13.95
C LEU A 54 -10.36 -21.01 -14.66
N PRO A 55 -10.53 -21.88 -15.68
CA PRO A 55 -9.41 -22.39 -16.48
C PRO A 55 -8.69 -21.29 -17.28
N ALA A 56 -9.42 -20.32 -17.84
CA ALA A 56 -8.79 -19.20 -18.55
C ALA A 56 -7.95 -18.33 -17.60
N VAL A 57 -8.46 -18.03 -16.40
CA VAL A 57 -7.73 -17.31 -15.34
C VAL A 57 -6.52 -18.12 -14.86
N CYS A 58 -6.64 -19.44 -14.64
CA CYS A 58 -5.49 -20.29 -14.29
C CYS A 58 -4.46 -20.35 -15.43
N THR A 59 -4.90 -20.35 -16.69
CA THR A 59 -4.01 -20.36 -17.86
C THR A 59 -3.21 -19.06 -17.96
N VAL A 60 -3.85 -17.88 -17.90
CA VAL A 60 -3.12 -16.61 -17.99
C VAL A 60 -2.31 -16.35 -16.71
N LEU A 61 -2.85 -16.61 -15.52
CA LEU A 61 -2.10 -16.41 -14.28
C LEU A 61 -0.95 -17.41 -14.07
N SER A 62 -0.92 -18.57 -14.74
CA SER A 62 0.24 -19.49 -14.73
C SER A 62 1.32 -19.12 -15.75
N GLN A 63 1.02 -18.23 -16.70
CA GLN A 63 2.01 -17.68 -17.62
C GLN A 63 2.68 -16.47 -16.96
N HIS A 64 3.90 -16.65 -16.48
CA HIS A 64 4.71 -15.58 -15.90
C HIS A 64 5.82 -15.19 -16.89
N GLU A 65 6.11 -13.89 -16.98
CA GLU A 65 7.24 -13.37 -17.74
C GLU A 65 8.54 -13.46 -16.91
N ASP A 66 9.36 -12.42 -16.91
CA ASP A 66 10.53 -12.38 -16.03
C ASP A 66 10.15 -12.23 -14.55
N VAL A 67 10.83 -13.00 -13.70
CA VAL A 67 10.72 -12.96 -12.23
C VAL A 67 12.08 -12.73 -11.57
N THR A 68 13.15 -12.48 -12.34
CA THR A 68 14.50 -12.14 -11.84
C THR A 68 14.45 -10.94 -10.90
N TYR A 69 13.53 -10.00 -11.15
CA TYR A 69 13.31 -8.84 -10.29
C TYR A 69 12.88 -9.16 -8.84
N LEU A 70 12.43 -10.39 -8.55
CA LEU A 70 12.09 -10.86 -7.20
C LEU A 70 13.28 -11.49 -6.46
N GLU A 71 14.45 -11.66 -7.10
CA GLU A 71 15.67 -12.21 -6.49
C GLU A 71 16.15 -11.53 -5.19
N PRO A 72 15.96 -10.21 -4.96
CA PRO A 72 16.28 -9.59 -3.67
C PRO A 72 15.60 -10.27 -2.47
N LEU A 73 14.40 -10.85 -2.64
CA LEU A 73 13.69 -11.61 -1.60
C LEU A 73 14.40 -12.93 -1.28
N ALA A 74 14.89 -13.65 -2.29
CA ALA A 74 15.68 -14.87 -2.13
C ALA A 74 17.02 -14.60 -1.45
N ASN A 75 17.67 -13.49 -1.80
CA ASN A 75 18.93 -13.07 -1.17
C ASN A 75 18.71 -12.64 0.30
N LEU A 76 17.62 -11.92 0.58
CA LEU A 76 17.23 -11.58 1.95
C LEU A 76 16.93 -12.84 2.79
N ALA A 77 16.18 -13.80 2.26
CA ALA A 77 15.86 -15.06 2.94
C ALA A 77 17.11 -15.90 3.28
N ARG A 78 18.12 -15.90 2.39
CA ARG A 78 19.42 -16.54 2.63
C ARG A 78 20.24 -15.82 3.70
N ASN A 79 20.17 -14.50 3.77
CA ASN A 79 20.97 -13.71 4.69
C ASN A 79 20.37 -13.70 6.11
N GLN A 80 19.05 -13.59 6.24
CA GLN A 80 18.36 -13.62 7.53
C GLN A 80 18.56 -14.95 8.29
N LYS A 81 18.60 -14.86 9.63
CA LYS A 81 18.76 -16.01 10.52
C LYS A 81 17.57 -16.98 10.48
N HIS A 82 16.37 -16.44 10.26
CA HIS A 82 15.10 -17.17 10.36
C HIS A 82 14.38 -17.34 9.01
N GLY A 83 15.08 -17.18 7.88
CA GLY A 83 14.44 -17.14 6.56
C GLY A 83 13.68 -15.84 6.32
N LEU A 84 12.66 -15.86 5.47
CA LEU A 84 11.81 -14.70 5.16
C LEU A 84 10.33 -15.10 5.14
N ASP A 85 9.50 -14.27 5.76
CA ASP A 85 8.04 -14.38 5.77
C ASP A 85 7.44 -13.46 4.69
N ILE A 86 6.63 -14.01 3.79
CA ILE A 86 5.97 -13.27 2.70
C ILE A 86 4.48 -13.61 2.71
N ALA A 87 3.62 -12.62 2.97
CA ALA A 87 2.19 -12.74 2.68
C ALA A 87 1.89 -12.17 1.29
N THR A 88 1.05 -12.86 0.53
CA THR A 88 0.59 -12.39 -0.79
C THR A 88 -0.91 -12.54 -0.94
N LEU A 89 -1.49 -11.60 -1.69
CA LEU A 89 -2.90 -11.55 -2.06
C LEU A 89 -3.13 -12.04 -3.50
N ASN A 90 -2.04 -12.36 -4.22
CA ASN A 90 -2.07 -12.89 -5.57
C ASN A 90 -2.27 -14.41 -5.58
N TYR A 91 -2.94 -14.91 -6.62
CA TYR A 91 -3.18 -16.33 -6.87
C TYR A 91 -2.07 -16.99 -7.71
N ASP A 92 -1.21 -16.20 -8.36
CA ASP A 92 -0.14 -16.64 -9.28
C ASP A 92 1.02 -17.37 -8.55
N LEU A 93 1.95 -17.97 -9.30
CA LEU A 93 3.10 -18.73 -8.77
C LEU A 93 4.45 -17.99 -9.01
N THR A 94 4.44 -16.66 -9.13
CA THR A 94 5.65 -15.89 -9.49
C THR A 94 6.76 -16.03 -8.45
N LEU A 95 6.40 -16.01 -7.18
CA LEU A 95 7.32 -16.23 -6.06
C LEU A 95 7.88 -17.65 -6.04
N GLU A 96 7.04 -18.68 -6.21
CA GLU A 96 7.51 -20.07 -6.30
C GLU A 96 8.41 -20.31 -7.52
N THR A 97 8.10 -19.67 -8.65
CA THR A 97 8.89 -19.76 -9.88
C THR A 97 10.25 -19.07 -9.72
N MET A 98 10.32 -17.92 -9.04
CA MET A 98 11.59 -17.30 -8.65
C MET A 98 12.37 -18.22 -7.70
N CYS A 99 11.73 -18.72 -6.63
CA CYS A 99 12.38 -19.60 -5.66
C CYS A 99 12.97 -20.86 -6.32
N SER A 100 12.24 -21.45 -7.29
CA SER A 100 12.67 -22.59 -8.09
C SER A 100 13.84 -22.26 -9.02
N LYS A 101 13.77 -21.15 -9.78
CA LYS A 101 14.87 -20.66 -10.65
C LYS A 101 16.15 -20.38 -9.87
N VAL A 102 16.02 -19.79 -8.68
CA VAL A 102 17.14 -19.25 -7.88
C VAL A 102 17.72 -20.27 -6.92
N GLY A 103 17.00 -21.36 -6.61
CA GLY A 103 17.42 -22.36 -5.63
C GLY A 103 17.27 -21.86 -4.19
N VAL A 104 16.09 -21.39 -3.82
CA VAL A 104 15.69 -21.12 -2.43
C VAL A 104 14.49 -21.99 -2.08
N PRO A 105 14.48 -22.72 -0.94
CA PRO A 105 13.30 -23.46 -0.50
C PRO A 105 12.13 -22.51 -0.22
N VAL A 106 10.94 -22.87 -0.70
CA VAL A 106 9.69 -22.17 -0.40
C VAL A 106 8.66 -23.16 0.15
N GLU A 107 8.10 -22.85 1.32
CA GLU A 107 6.95 -23.58 1.87
C GLU A 107 5.71 -22.67 1.84
N THR A 108 4.56 -23.21 1.41
CA THR A 108 3.24 -22.57 1.58
C THR A 108 2.44 -23.15 2.76
N GLY A 109 3.00 -24.16 3.45
CA GLY A 109 2.34 -24.90 4.53
C GLY A 109 1.20 -25.83 4.09
N MET A 110 0.65 -25.65 2.88
CA MET A 110 -0.54 -26.39 2.41
C MET A 110 -0.32 -27.89 2.22
N ASP A 111 0.90 -28.32 1.87
CA ASP A 111 1.22 -29.76 1.68
C ASP A 111 1.03 -30.60 2.96
N LYS A 112 0.96 -29.93 4.12
CA LYS A 112 0.79 -30.51 5.45
C LYS A 112 -0.51 -30.05 6.13
N TRP A 113 -1.31 -29.17 5.50
CA TRP A 113 -2.44 -28.52 6.16
C TRP A 113 -3.65 -29.45 6.30
N ILE A 114 -4.31 -29.37 7.47
CA ILE A 114 -5.52 -30.11 7.81
C ILE A 114 -6.52 -29.11 8.43
N PRO A 115 -7.80 -29.14 8.03
CA PRO A 115 -8.84 -28.33 8.67
C PRO A 115 -8.83 -28.43 10.20
N GLY A 116 -9.09 -27.29 10.86
CA GLY A 116 -9.03 -27.14 12.31
C GLY A 116 -7.62 -27.07 12.92
N HIS A 117 -6.56 -27.34 12.16
CA HIS A 117 -5.19 -27.29 12.64
C HIS A 117 -4.49 -25.98 12.23
N PRO A 118 -3.56 -25.44 13.05
CA PRO A 118 -2.70 -24.34 12.65
C PRO A 118 -1.76 -24.78 11.52
N ILE A 119 -1.33 -23.82 10.70
CA ILE A 119 -0.26 -24.06 9.73
C ILE A 119 1.07 -24.01 10.47
N VAL A 120 1.94 -24.98 10.22
CA VAL A 120 3.24 -25.11 10.88
C VAL A 120 4.33 -25.18 9.82
N PHE A 121 5.30 -24.29 9.95
CA PHE A 121 6.52 -24.21 9.13
C PHE A 121 7.72 -24.69 9.93
N ASP A 122 8.79 -25.12 9.26
CA ASP A 122 10.07 -25.29 9.97
C ASP A 122 10.68 -23.91 10.29
N GLU A 123 11.08 -23.72 11.55
CA GLU A 123 11.74 -22.51 12.06
C GLU A 123 13.27 -22.58 11.91
N LYS A 124 13.80 -23.75 11.51
CA LYS A 124 15.25 -24.04 11.39
C LYS A 124 15.81 -23.79 10.00
N THR A 125 14.96 -23.64 8.99
CA THR A 125 15.36 -23.51 7.58
C THR A 125 15.43 -22.04 7.16
N LYS A 126 16.48 -21.69 6.40
CA LYS A 126 16.61 -20.39 5.71
C LYS A 126 15.76 -20.38 4.43
N GLN A 127 14.45 -20.51 4.61
CA GLN A 127 13.47 -20.65 3.53
C GLN A 127 12.59 -19.41 3.41
N ILE A 128 11.86 -19.30 2.31
CA ILE A 128 10.72 -18.40 2.17
C ILE A 128 9.46 -19.13 2.70
N ARG A 129 8.70 -18.49 3.58
CA ARG A 129 7.39 -18.93 4.05
C ARG A 129 6.33 -18.07 3.38
N LEU A 130 5.47 -18.68 2.57
CA LEU A 130 4.59 -17.99 1.64
C LEU A 130 3.11 -18.15 2.02
N PHE A 131 2.53 -17.11 2.63
CA PHE A 131 1.13 -17.07 3.03
C PHE A 131 0.27 -16.51 1.88
N LYS A 132 -0.27 -17.40 1.03
CA LYS A 132 -1.21 -17.01 -0.03
C LYS A 132 -2.61 -16.79 0.54
N LEU A 133 -2.85 -15.62 1.13
CA LEU A 133 -4.05 -15.34 1.94
C LEU A 133 -5.35 -15.57 1.16
N HIS A 134 -5.36 -15.23 -0.13
CA HIS A 134 -6.48 -15.43 -1.05
C HIS A 134 -6.43 -16.76 -1.84
N GLY A 135 -5.60 -17.73 -1.43
CA GLY A 135 -5.47 -19.01 -2.12
C GLY A 135 -4.56 -18.96 -3.36
N SER A 136 -4.59 -20.02 -4.17
CA SER A 136 -3.62 -20.19 -5.29
C SER A 136 -4.20 -20.96 -6.47
N ILE A 137 -3.71 -20.69 -7.69
CA ILE A 137 -4.12 -21.40 -8.91
C ILE A 137 -3.62 -22.86 -8.99
N ASP A 138 -2.63 -23.25 -8.19
CA ASP A 138 -2.18 -24.65 -8.08
C ASP A 138 -3.00 -25.46 -7.05
N TRP A 139 -3.87 -24.83 -6.26
CA TRP A 139 -4.60 -25.51 -5.18
C TRP A 139 -5.98 -25.96 -5.63
N SER A 140 -6.44 -27.16 -5.23
CA SER A 140 -7.84 -27.59 -5.38
C SER A 140 -8.40 -28.14 -4.07
N TYR A 141 -9.71 -28.01 -3.88
CA TYR A 141 -10.41 -28.57 -2.73
C TYR A 141 -10.66 -30.09 -2.87
N ARG A 142 -10.11 -30.87 -1.93
CA ARG A 142 -10.38 -32.30 -1.76
C ARG A 142 -11.38 -32.54 -0.63
N LEU A 143 -12.53 -33.11 -0.97
CA LEU A 143 -13.54 -33.54 0.01
C LEU A 143 -13.03 -34.71 0.87
N ASN A 144 -12.70 -34.41 2.12
CA ASN A 144 -12.44 -35.41 3.15
C ASN A 144 -13.77 -35.92 3.71
N LYS A 145 -14.12 -37.16 3.36
CA LYS A 145 -15.24 -37.90 3.97
C LYS A 145 -14.83 -38.37 5.38
N PRO A 146 -15.76 -38.45 6.34
CA PRO A 146 -15.58 -39.22 7.56
C PRO A 146 -15.15 -40.66 7.24
N ASP A 147 -14.13 -41.13 7.95
CA ASP A 147 -13.66 -42.51 7.90
C ASP A 147 -14.05 -43.15 9.24
N PRO A 148 -15.08 -44.02 9.30
CA PRO A 148 -15.55 -44.58 10.56
C PRO A 148 -14.53 -45.54 11.21
N THR A 149 -13.42 -45.87 10.54
CA THR A 149 -12.31 -46.63 11.11
C THR A 149 -11.24 -45.74 11.76
N LYS A 150 -11.32 -44.41 11.59
CA LYS A 150 -10.36 -43.42 12.13
C LYS A 150 -11.10 -42.38 12.95
N SER A 151 -11.01 -42.53 14.28
CA SER A 151 -11.82 -41.87 15.32
C SER A 151 -11.73 -40.33 15.42
N GLU A 152 -11.10 -39.65 14.46
CA GLU A 152 -10.73 -38.23 14.54
C GLU A 152 -11.61 -37.31 13.67
N ARG A 153 -12.46 -37.85 12.78
CA ARG A 153 -13.19 -37.05 11.77
C ARG A 153 -14.69 -37.34 11.74
N LEU A 154 -15.42 -36.68 12.63
CA LEU A 154 -16.87 -36.83 12.82
C LEU A 154 -17.73 -36.14 11.75
N ILE A 155 -17.19 -35.12 11.07
CA ILE A 155 -17.89 -34.27 10.09
C ILE A 155 -17.08 -34.20 8.79
N ARG A 156 -17.76 -34.02 7.65
CA ARG A 156 -17.12 -33.77 6.34
C ARG A 156 -16.32 -32.47 6.39
N THR A 157 -15.14 -32.47 5.76
CA THR A 157 -14.28 -31.27 5.65
C THR A 157 -13.68 -31.18 4.25
N GLN A 158 -13.15 -30.02 3.87
CA GLN A 158 -12.36 -29.85 2.65
C GLN A 158 -10.89 -29.63 3.04
N ALA A 159 -9.98 -30.47 2.54
CA ALA A 159 -8.54 -30.14 2.57
C ALA A 159 -8.15 -29.51 1.23
N VAL A 160 -7.01 -28.82 1.21
CA VAL A 160 -6.37 -28.37 -0.03
C VAL A 160 -5.35 -29.42 -0.48
N THR A 161 -5.24 -29.64 -1.79
CA THR A 161 -4.13 -30.38 -2.40
C THR A 161 -3.63 -29.65 -3.63
N LYS A 162 -2.31 -29.68 -3.87
CA LYS A 162 -1.71 -29.11 -5.09
C LYS A 162 -2.05 -29.95 -6.33
N THR A 163 -2.13 -29.25 -7.46
CA THR A 163 -2.51 -29.72 -8.80
C THR A 163 -1.81 -28.84 -9.85
N ASP A 164 -1.67 -29.33 -11.08
CA ASP A 164 -1.16 -28.52 -12.19
C ASP A 164 -2.21 -27.44 -12.56
N PRO A 165 -1.88 -26.13 -12.51
CA PRO A 165 -2.81 -25.04 -12.83
C PRO A 165 -3.45 -25.16 -14.22
N SER A 166 -2.75 -25.72 -15.21
CA SER A 166 -3.29 -25.93 -16.56
C SER A 166 -4.43 -26.96 -16.60
N SER A 167 -4.53 -27.79 -15.56
CA SER A 167 -5.57 -28.80 -15.36
C SER A 167 -6.56 -28.46 -14.23
N ASN A 168 -6.40 -27.29 -13.56
CA ASN A 168 -7.17 -26.95 -12.37
C ASN A 168 -8.46 -26.21 -12.72
N TYR A 169 -9.53 -26.96 -13.00
CA TYR A 169 -10.85 -26.42 -13.31
C TYR A 169 -11.61 -25.88 -12.07
N SER A 170 -11.08 -26.03 -10.86
CA SER A 170 -11.70 -25.57 -9.61
C SER A 170 -10.64 -25.14 -8.58
N PRO A 171 -9.93 -24.02 -8.83
CA PRO A 171 -8.90 -23.50 -7.95
C PRO A 171 -9.46 -23.09 -6.59
N ALA A 172 -8.73 -23.41 -5.52
CA ALA A 172 -9.03 -23.00 -4.16
C ALA A 172 -8.54 -21.56 -3.92
N ILE A 173 -9.30 -20.60 -4.47
CA ILE A 173 -9.06 -19.15 -4.37
C ILE A 173 -10.24 -18.43 -3.69
N VAL A 174 -9.96 -17.29 -3.08
CA VAL A 174 -10.92 -16.39 -2.44
C VAL A 174 -11.21 -15.23 -3.38
N ILE A 175 -12.49 -14.90 -3.60
CA ILE A 175 -12.90 -13.91 -4.60
C ILE A 175 -13.81 -12.85 -3.94
N GLY A 176 -13.23 -11.70 -3.59
CA GLY A 176 -13.96 -10.46 -3.34
C GLY A 176 -14.34 -10.14 -1.89
N ASP A 177 -14.60 -8.84 -1.65
CA ASP A 177 -14.72 -8.23 -0.33
C ASP A 177 -16.13 -8.34 0.30
N ARG A 178 -16.64 -9.58 0.45
CA ARG A 178 -17.70 -9.91 1.42
C ARG A 178 -17.45 -11.29 1.99
N GLU A 179 -17.68 -11.43 3.30
CA GLU A 179 -17.50 -12.68 4.04
C GLU A 179 -18.13 -13.90 3.35
N LYS A 180 -17.45 -15.06 3.48
CA LYS A 180 -17.97 -16.43 3.24
C LYS A 180 -18.24 -16.79 1.76
N LEU A 181 -17.28 -17.49 1.17
CA LEU A 181 -17.58 -18.65 0.31
C LEU A 181 -16.95 -19.90 0.96
N GLY A 182 -17.57 -20.35 2.06
CA GLY A 182 -17.11 -21.45 2.90
C GLY A 182 -16.16 -21.01 4.03
N GLY A 183 -16.37 -21.57 5.22
CA GLY A 183 -15.38 -21.51 6.32
C GLY A 183 -14.37 -22.66 6.25
N ASP A 184 -14.39 -23.41 5.15
CA ASP A 184 -13.78 -24.72 4.96
C ASP A 184 -12.40 -24.66 4.28
N GLY A 185 -11.92 -23.45 3.95
CA GLY A 185 -10.63 -23.19 3.31
C GLY A 185 -9.51 -22.75 4.26
N PRO A 186 -8.25 -22.76 3.79
CA PRO A 186 -7.08 -22.47 4.63
C PRO A 186 -6.92 -21.00 5.02
N THR A 187 -7.64 -20.06 4.37
CA THR A 187 -7.49 -18.61 4.54
C THR A 187 -7.53 -18.14 6.00
N LEU A 188 -8.40 -18.70 6.85
CA LEU A 188 -8.42 -18.31 8.27
C LEU A 188 -7.15 -18.74 9.01
N ALA A 189 -6.60 -19.92 8.70
CA ALA A 189 -5.35 -20.39 9.28
C ALA A 189 -4.13 -19.64 8.72
N LEU A 190 -4.17 -19.27 7.43
CA LEU A 190 -3.17 -18.43 6.76
C LEU A 190 -3.14 -17.00 7.33
N MET A 191 -4.30 -16.36 7.50
CA MET A 191 -4.42 -15.05 8.13
C MET A 191 -3.90 -15.05 9.57
N ARG A 192 -4.26 -16.06 10.37
CA ARG A 192 -3.82 -16.18 11.76
C ARG A 192 -2.31 -16.43 11.88
N GLU A 193 -1.73 -17.27 11.02
CA GLU A 193 -0.28 -17.46 11.02
C GLU A 193 0.44 -16.21 10.48
N PHE A 194 -0.09 -15.52 9.47
CA PHE A 194 0.42 -14.22 9.01
C PHE A 194 0.43 -13.18 10.13
N GLU A 195 -0.67 -13.00 10.87
CA GLU A 195 -0.76 -12.11 12.03
C GLU A 195 0.30 -12.48 13.09
N ARG A 196 0.39 -13.76 13.45
CA ARG A 196 1.36 -14.30 14.43
C ARG A 196 2.83 -14.27 13.96
N ARG A 197 3.07 -14.11 12.66
CA ARG A 197 4.41 -13.91 12.06
C ARG A 197 4.75 -12.44 12.05
N LEU A 198 3.81 -11.62 11.59
CA LEU A 198 3.88 -10.17 11.57
C LEU A 198 4.17 -9.65 12.98
N GLU A 199 3.51 -10.16 14.03
CA GLU A 199 3.79 -9.94 15.48
C GLU A 199 5.27 -10.00 15.90
N ARG A 200 6.14 -10.69 15.15
CA ARG A 200 7.55 -10.91 15.51
C ARG A 200 8.56 -10.14 14.65
N ALA A 201 8.10 -9.37 13.67
CA ALA A 201 8.96 -8.52 12.84
C ALA A 201 8.93 -7.08 13.34
N ASP A 202 10.04 -6.34 13.25
CA ASP A 202 10.10 -4.89 13.55
C ASP A 202 9.87 -4.02 12.28
N ARG A 203 9.69 -4.69 11.14
CA ARG A 203 9.60 -4.06 9.81
C ARG A 203 8.67 -4.80 8.86
N LEU A 204 7.80 -4.05 8.18
CA LEU A 204 6.93 -4.54 7.11
C LEU A 204 7.25 -3.82 5.79
N VAL A 205 7.56 -4.59 4.74
CA VAL A 205 7.67 -4.08 3.37
C VAL A 205 6.44 -4.52 2.58
N VAL A 206 5.75 -3.56 1.97
CA VAL A 206 4.52 -3.75 1.19
C VAL A 206 4.82 -3.42 -0.27
N VAL A 207 4.43 -4.29 -1.21
CA VAL A 207 4.78 -4.16 -2.63
C VAL A 207 3.54 -4.34 -3.48
N GLY A 208 3.18 -3.33 -4.28
CA GLY A 208 2.07 -3.39 -5.24
C GLY A 208 0.66 -3.55 -4.64
N TYR A 209 0.49 -3.35 -3.32
CA TYR A 209 -0.79 -3.49 -2.64
C TYR A 209 -1.44 -2.12 -2.40
N SER A 210 -2.65 -1.95 -2.94
CA SER A 210 -3.44 -0.71 -2.92
C SER A 210 -4.24 -0.47 -1.64
N PHE A 211 -4.04 -1.29 -0.59
CA PHE A 211 -4.77 -1.20 0.67
C PHE A 211 -6.30 -1.34 0.53
N ALA A 212 -6.76 -2.15 -0.42
CA ALA A 212 -8.19 -2.42 -0.66
C ALA A 212 -8.81 -3.41 0.34
N ASP A 213 -8.04 -4.37 0.87
CA ASP A 213 -8.56 -5.48 1.67
C ASP A 213 -8.65 -5.12 3.16
N ASN A 214 -9.86 -4.75 3.59
CA ASN A 214 -10.16 -4.25 4.93
C ASN A 214 -9.65 -5.17 6.07
N HIS A 215 -9.66 -6.48 5.85
CA HIS A 215 -9.21 -7.49 6.82
C HIS A 215 -7.67 -7.54 6.96
N VAL A 216 -6.94 -7.39 5.86
CA VAL A 216 -5.47 -7.25 5.86
C VAL A 216 -5.07 -5.91 6.49
N ASN A 217 -5.78 -4.83 6.14
CA ASN A 217 -5.58 -3.50 6.71
C ASN A 217 -5.80 -3.48 8.24
N ALA A 218 -6.76 -4.24 8.76
CA ALA A 218 -6.99 -4.37 10.20
C ALA A 218 -5.79 -5.00 10.92
N VAL A 219 -5.22 -6.08 10.37
CA VAL A 219 -4.01 -6.73 10.91
C VAL A 219 -2.81 -5.78 10.89
N ILE A 220 -2.58 -5.05 9.78
CA ILE A 220 -1.51 -4.04 9.68
C ILE A 220 -1.74 -2.90 10.69
N ARG A 221 -2.98 -2.41 10.84
CA ARG A 221 -3.33 -1.32 11.79
C ARG A 221 -3.13 -1.74 13.25
N ASN A 222 -3.64 -2.91 13.64
CA ASN A 222 -3.50 -3.43 14.99
C ASN A 222 -2.02 -3.59 15.34
N TRP A 223 -1.24 -4.14 14.40
CA TRP A 223 0.19 -4.28 14.58
C TRP A 223 0.91 -2.93 14.70
N ILE A 224 0.77 -1.98 13.76
CA ILE A 224 1.59 -0.75 13.77
C ILE A 224 1.45 0.10 15.04
N ASN A 225 0.30 0.00 15.71
CA ASN A 225 0.01 0.65 16.99
C ASN A 225 0.52 -0.11 18.23
N THR A 226 1.12 -1.30 18.07
CA THR A 226 1.56 -2.17 19.17
C THR A 226 3.01 -1.94 19.62
N GLY A 227 3.75 -1.05 18.96
CA GLY A 227 5.17 -0.78 19.19
C GLY A 227 5.63 0.46 18.43
N ALA A 228 6.70 1.11 18.89
CA ALA A 228 7.15 2.43 18.41
C ALA A 228 8.36 2.34 17.46
N GLU A 229 9.23 1.36 17.71
CA GLU A 229 10.32 0.90 16.83
C GLU A 229 9.85 0.35 15.47
N ARG A 230 8.60 -0.12 15.43
CA ARG A 230 7.93 -0.64 14.23
C ARG A 230 7.97 0.30 13.02
N SER A 231 8.36 -0.25 11.87
CA SER A 231 8.52 0.46 10.59
C SER A 231 7.73 -0.12 9.40
N LEU A 232 7.27 0.75 8.50
CA LEU A 232 6.60 0.41 7.23
C LEU A 232 7.41 0.92 6.03
N THR A 233 7.40 0.20 4.91
CA THR A 233 7.94 0.69 3.63
C THR A 233 7.06 0.20 2.49
N VAL A 234 6.53 1.12 1.67
CA VAL A 234 5.62 0.81 0.57
C VAL A 234 6.34 1.01 -0.77
N VAL A 235 6.24 0.03 -1.68
CA VAL A 235 6.69 0.12 -3.07
C VAL A 235 5.46 0.07 -3.98
N ASP A 236 5.06 1.22 -4.49
CA ASP A 236 3.87 1.37 -5.33
C ASP A 236 4.07 2.52 -6.35
N PRO A 237 4.16 2.24 -7.67
CA PRO A 237 4.28 3.26 -8.70
C PRO A 237 3.01 4.10 -8.88
N SER A 238 1.88 3.68 -8.30
CA SER A 238 0.58 4.33 -8.37
C SER A 238 0.09 4.85 -7.00
N TRP A 239 0.99 4.95 -6.00
CA TRP A 239 0.65 5.54 -4.70
C TRP A 239 0.04 6.94 -4.92
N PRO A 240 -1.13 7.26 -4.35
CA PRO A 240 -1.79 8.53 -4.62
C PRO A 240 -0.95 9.72 -4.16
N ARG A 241 -1.12 10.89 -4.80
CA ARG A 241 -0.55 12.15 -4.28
C ARG A 241 -1.24 12.60 -3.00
N PHE A 242 -2.56 12.38 -2.91
CA PHE A 242 -3.37 12.63 -1.71
C PHE A 242 -3.99 11.31 -1.24
N PRO A 243 -3.39 10.64 -0.24
CA PRO A 243 -3.85 9.31 0.20
C PRO A 243 -5.17 9.40 0.97
N GLY A 244 -6.11 8.52 0.60
CA GLY A 244 -7.44 8.41 1.22
C GLY A 244 -7.59 7.16 2.09
N GLY A 245 -8.57 7.16 2.99
CA GLY A 245 -8.87 6.03 3.86
C GLY A 245 -7.63 5.55 4.64
N PHE A 246 -7.38 4.24 4.65
CA PHE A 246 -6.27 3.66 5.41
C PHE A 246 -4.87 4.13 4.95
N GLN A 247 -4.69 4.53 3.68
CA GLN A 247 -3.43 5.13 3.25
C GLN A 247 -3.22 6.50 3.94
N SER A 248 -4.30 7.23 4.21
CA SER A 248 -4.28 8.47 4.98
C SER A 248 -3.99 8.19 6.46
N ASP A 249 -4.63 7.18 7.07
CA ASP A 249 -4.35 6.76 8.46
C ASP A 249 -2.84 6.51 8.65
N LEU A 250 -2.22 5.78 7.72
CA LEU A 250 -0.81 5.41 7.75
C LEU A 250 0.12 6.62 7.62
N VAL A 251 -0.11 7.51 6.65
CA VAL A 251 0.72 8.72 6.49
C VAL A 251 0.59 9.62 7.71
N ASN A 252 -0.64 9.96 8.12
CA ASN A 252 -0.86 10.87 9.24
C ASN A 252 -0.27 10.33 10.56
N GLY A 253 -0.33 9.02 10.80
CA GLY A 253 0.13 8.40 12.05
C GLY A 253 1.60 7.98 12.09
N LEU A 254 2.30 7.86 10.95
CA LEU A 254 3.67 7.32 10.90
C LEU A 254 4.72 8.29 10.33
N ILE A 255 4.29 9.39 9.71
CA ILE A 255 5.16 10.38 9.07
C ILE A 255 5.12 11.73 9.82
N SER A 256 4.03 12.04 10.54
CA SER A 256 3.86 13.31 11.24
C SER A 256 4.65 13.36 12.56
N SER A 257 5.59 14.30 12.68
CA SER A 257 6.09 14.75 13.99
C SER A 257 4.94 15.37 14.79
N TYR A 258 4.63 14.82 15.96
CA TYR A 258 3.55 15.32 16.81
C TYR A 258 3.89 16.68 17.42
N GLY A 259 3.07 17.71 17.18
CA GLY A 259 2.84 18.87 18.05
C GLY A 259 4.01 19.83 18.37
N PRO A 260 3.74 21.14 18.55
CA PRO A 260 4.77 22.05 19.07
C PRO A 260 5.13 21.69 20.51
N GLY A 261 6.39 21.32 20.75
CA GLY A 261 6.93 20.98 22.08
C GLY A 261 7.21 19.50 22.36
N SER A 262 6.93 18.59 21.41
CA SER A 262 7.41 17.19 21.50
C SER A 262 8.83 17.06 20.95
N GLU A 263 9.55 16.02 21.36
CA GLU A 263 10.73 15.56 20.60
C GLU A 263 10.27 14.97 19.25
N PRO A 264 10.95 15.28 18.13
CA PRO A 264 10.62 14.70 16.83
C PRO A 264 10.93 13.21 16.81
N LEU A 265 9.88 12.38 16.65
CA LEU A 265 10.06 10.96 16.40
C LEU A 265 10.58 10.75 14.97
N PRO A 266 11.56 9.86 14.74
CA PRO A 266 12.01 9.55 13.38
C PRO A 266 10.84 8.96 12.57
N PRO A 267 10.69 9.30 11.27
CA PRO A 267 9.57 8.83 10.48
C PRO A 267 9.58 7.31 10.35
N ARG A 268 8.42 6.71 10.58
CA ARG A 268 8.23 5.25 10.67
C ARG A 268 7.70 4.64 9.37
N MET A 269 7.53 5.45 8.33
CA MET A 269 7.02 5.03 7.03
C MET A 269 7.78 5.70 5.89
N ASN A 270 8.09 4.93 4.84
CA ASN A 270 8.66 5.41 3.58
C ASN A 270 7.82 4.90 2.40
N VAL A 271 7.75 5.66 1.30
CA VAL A 271 7.00 5.34 0.08
C VAL A 271 7.89 5.50 -1.15
N ILE A 272 8.27 4.37 -1.74
CA ILE A 272 9.08 4.28 -2.94
C ILE A 272 8.13 4.23 -4.15
N ARG A 273 7.98 5.37 -4.83
CA ARG A 273 7.11 5.59 -6.00
C ARG A 273 7.64 4.94 -7.30
N LYS A 274 8.05 3.66 -7.25
CA LYS A 274 8.69 2.91 -8.35
C LYS A 274 7.97 1.59 -8.60
N LYS A 275 8.10 1.01 -9.81
CA LYS A 275 7.64 -0.37 -10.04
C LYS A 275 8.39 -1.34 -9.12
N ALA A 276 7.79 -2.46 -8.75
CA ALA A 276 8.43 -3.48 -7.92
C ALA A 276 9.84 -3.86 -8.45
N ALA A 277 9.96 -4.06 -9.76
CA ALA A 277 11.22 -4.39 -10.43
C ALA A 277 12.31 -3.29 -10.41
N GLN A 278 12.01 -2.12 -9.85
CA GLN A 278 12.94 -0.98 -9.73
C GLN A 278 13.14 -0.52 -8.28
N GLY A 279 12.14 -0.71 -7.41
CA GLY A 279 12.15 -0.24 -6.01
C GLY A 279 12.26 -1.34 -4.96
N LEU A 280 12.20 -2.63 -5.32
CA LEU A 280 12.21 -3.72 -4.33
C LEU A 280 13.53 -3.80 -3.54
N ASP A 281 14.68 -3.77 -4.22
CA ASP A 281 15.99 -3.91 -3.54
C ASP A 281 16.26 -2.75 -2.56
N GLU A 282 15.98 -1.52 -3.01
CA GLU A 282 15.96 -0.29 -2.21
C GLU A 282 15.06 -0.43 -0.96
N ALA A 283 13.84 -0.94 -1.13
CA ALA A 283 12.92 -1.16 -0.04
C ALA A 283 13.39 -2.24 0.94
N LEU A 284 14.01 -3.32 0.48
CA LEU A 284 14.56 -4.34 1.38
C LEU A 284 15.79 -3.82 2.13
N ALA A 285 16.67 -3.07 1.46
CA ALA A 285 17.92 -2.56 2.01
C ALA A 285 17.75 -1.40 3.01
N GLN A 286 16.91 -0.42 2.70
CA GLN A 286 16.78 0.82 3.49
C GLN A 286 15.50 0.82 4.33
N GLY A 287 15.63 0.92 5.65
CA GLY A 287 14.53 1.26 6.54
C GLY A 287 13.96 2.66 6.22
N PRO A 288 12.80 3.04 6.78
CA PRO A 288 12.38 4.43 6.71
C PRO A 288 13.41 5.29 7.45
N SER A 289 14.15 6.08 6.69
CA SER A 289 14.99 7.13 7.22
C SER A 289 14.18 8.42 7.32
N SER A 290 14.66 9.38 8.10
CA SER A 290 14.43 10.79 7.74
C SER A 290 14.75 10.97 6.26
N GLY A 291 13.88 11.63 5.52
CA GLY A 291 14.28 12.17 4.21
C GLY A 291 15.43 13.16 4.40
N PRO A 292 16.14 13.57 3.34
CA PRO A 292 16.98 14.76 3.42
C PRO A 292 16.08 15.92 3.88
N ASP A 293 16.43 16.58 4.98
CA ASP A 293 15.55 17.55 5.65
C ASP A 293 14.97 18.54 4.64
N THR A 294 13.65 18.70 4.67
CA THR A 294 12.96 19.63 3.75
C THR A 294 13.09 21.05 4.29
N GLU A 295 14.33 21.55 4.31
CA GLU A 295 14.68 22.89 4.77
C GLU A 295 14.11 23.92 3.78
N PHE A 296 12.88 24.35 4.01
CA PHE A 296 12.34 25.53 3.35
C PHE A 296 12.85 26.79 4.05
N TRP A 297 13.29 27.75 3.25
CA TRP A 297 13.60 29.10 3.67
C TRP A 297 12.45 30.03 3.26
N LEU A 298 11.87 30.75 4.23
CA LEU A 298 10.77 31.68 4.00
C LEU A 298 11.23 33.12 4.25
N HIS A 299 10.92 34.01 3.31
CA HIS A 299 11.32 35.41 3.31
C HIS A 299 10.17 36.30 2.83
N ILE A 300 10.05 37.50 3.39
CA ILE A 300 9.09 38.51 2.94
C ILE A 300 9.87 39.52 2.11
N ALA A 301 9.73 39.43 0.79
CA ALA A 301 10.52 40.22 -0.17
C ALA A 301 10.09 41.70 -0.17
N GLU A 302 8.80 41.96 0.02
CA GLU A 302 8.20 43.30 0.00
C GLU A 302 7.30 43.49 1.23
N PRO A 303 7.89 43.80 2.41
CA PRO A 303 7.17 43.87 3.70
C PRO A 303 6.26 45.09 3.87
N GLU A 304 6.31 46.05 2.94
CA GLU A 304 5.45 47.24 2.89
C GLU A 304 4.38 47.14 1.79
N ALA A 305 4.30 46.02 1.06
CA ALA A 305 3.30 45.81 0.01
C ALA A 305 1.97 45.28 0.56
N ASP A 306 0.86 45.68 -0.07
CA ASP A 306 -0.47 45.08 0.10
C ASP A 306 -0.97 44.61 -1.29
N PRO A 307 -1.07 43.29 -1.55
CA PRO A 307 -0.73 42.18 -0.66
C PRO A 307 0.79 42.02 -0.40
N LEU A 308 1.15 41.42 0.73
CA LEU A 308 2.55 41.13 1.09
C LEU A 308 3.14 40.06 0.16
N VAL A 309 4.38 40.24 -0.29
CA VAL A 309 5.07 39.23 -1.13
C VAL A 309 5.89 38.28 -0.27
N LEU A 310 5.44 37.03 -0.18
CA LEU A 310 6.16 35.92 0.43
C LEU A 310 6.95 35.16 -0.64
N GLN A 311 8.26 35.05 -0.44
CA GLN A 311 9.16 34.21 -1.20
C GLN A 311 9.49 32.94 -0.40
N ILE A 312 9.30 31.77 -1.02
CA ILE A 312 9.60 30.46 -0.44
C ILE A 312 10.67 29.80 -1.31
N ARG A 313 11.75 29.35 -0.68
CA ARG A 313 12.85 28.64 -1.33
C ARG A 313 13.02 27.26 -0.74
N ASN A 314 13.17 26.26 -1.60
CA ASN A 314 13.58 24.92 -1.18
C ASN A 314 15.11 24.85 -1.06
N MET A 315 15.64 24.55 0.12
CA MET A 315 17.06 24.25 0.33
C MET A 315 17.33 22.73 0.41
N GLY A 316 16.28 21.96 0.68
CA GLY A 316 16.28 20.49 0.70
C GLY A 316 16.24 19.84 -0.70
N PRO A 317 15.79 18.58 -0.81
CA PRO A 317 15.73 17.82 -2.06
C PRO A 317 14.55 18.27 -2.93
N ASP A 318 14.50 17.85 -4.20
CA ASP A 318 13.35 18.11 -5.09
C ASP A 318 12.02 17.66 -4.43
N VAL A 319 11.05 18.58 -4.31
CA VAL A 319 9.71 18.28 -3.79
C VAL A 319 8.64 18.57 -4.84
N GLU A 320 7.67 17.67 -4.97
CA GLU A 320 6.54 17.85 -5.88
C GLU A 320 5.27 18.32 -5.15
N ASN A 321 4.42 19.09 -5.83
CA ASN A 321 3.07 19.54 -5.42
C ASN A 321 3.04 20.29 -4.08
N VAL A 322 3.91 21.29 -3.93
CA VAL A 322 3.97 22.20 -2.78
C VAL A 322 2.63 22.96 -2.65
N ARG A 323 1.91 22.69 -1.56
CA ARG A 323 0.72 23.45 -1.16
C ARG A 323 0.99 24.29 0.07
N ILE A 324 0.68 25.59 0.01
CA ILE A 324 0.60 26.45 1.20
C ILE A 324 -0.84 26.39 1.73
N TYR A 325 -0.98 26.12 3.02
CA TYR A 325 -2.22 26.34 3.75
C TYR A 325 -2.11 27.62 4.58
N ALA A 326 -3.11 28.48 4.49
CA ALA A 326 -3.33 29.55 5.46
C ALA A 326 -3.97 28.97 6.73
N GLY A 327 -3.37 29.21 7.90
CA GLY A 327 -3.92 28.77 9.18
C GLY A 327 -4.87 29.79 9.80
N ASP A 328 -6.09 29.35 10.13
CA ASP A 328 -6.89 30.05 11.15
C ASP A 328 -6.29 29.77 12.53
N SER A 329 -5.88 30.84 13.23
CA SER A 329 -5.47 30.77 14.63
C SER A 329 -6.69 30.52 15.52
N THR A 330 -6.59 29.57 16.45
CA THR A 330 -7.62 29.37 17.49
C THR A 330 -7.57 30.43 18.60
N ASP A 331 -6.51 31.24 18.67
CA ASP A 331 -6.50 32.51 19.40
C ASP A 331 -7.05 33.65 18.51
N ASP A 332 -7.90 34.50 19.09
CA ASP A 332 -8.94 35.32 18.42
C ASP A 332 -8.38 36.60 17.77
N ARG A 333 -7.21 36.48 17.13
CA ARG A 333 -6.32 37.58 16.74
C ARG A 333 -5.79 37.53 15.31
N ARG A 334 -5.75 36.36 14.66
CA ARG A 334 -5.02 36.17 13.38
C ARG A 334 -5.85 35.41 12.36
N THR A 335 -6.16 36.06 11.23
CA THR A 335 -6.84 35.46 10.07
C THR A 335 -6.23 36.00 8.78
N ILE A 336 -5.54 35.12 8.03
CA ILE A 336 -5.11 35.42 6.65
C ILE A 336 -6.38 35.47 5.79
N ARG A 337 -6.57 36.54 5.00
CA ARG A 337 -7.75 36.68 4.14
C ARG A 337 -7.73 35.67 2.99
N GLY A 338 -6.53 35.41 2.48
CA GLY A 338 -6.20 34.32 1.58
C GLY A 338 -4.84 34.53 0.91
N LEU A 339 -4.46 33.54 0.11
CA LEU A 339 -3.23 33.44 -0.68
C LEU A 339 -3.56 33.59 -2.17
N ILE A 340 -2.67 34.24 -2.93
CA ILE A 340 -2.73 34.37 -4.39
C ILE A 340 -1.35 34.00 -4.96
N ARG A 341 -1.28 33.33 -6.12
CA ARG A 341 0.00 33.09 -6.82
C ARG A 341 0.45 34.37 -7.52
N ARG A 342 1.70 34.80 -7.30
CA ARG A 342 2.18 36.10 -7.78
C ARG A 342 1.94 36.27 -9.28
N GLY A 343 1.27 37.36 -9.67
CA GLY A 343 0.95 37.67 -11.08
C GLY A 343 -0.09 36.77 -11.77
N SER A 344 -0.83 35.91 -11.04
CA SER A 344 -1.88 35.07 -11.65
C SER A 344 -3.21 35.79 -11.89
N GLY A 345 -3.44 36.93 -11.22
CA GLY A 345 -4.70 37.69 -11.30
C GLY A 345 -5.93 36.97 -10.74
N GLY A 346 -5.73 35.86 -10.03
CA GLY A 346 -6.80 35.01 -9.50
C GLY A 346 -7.41 35.51 -8.18
N GLU A 347 -8.55 34.92 -7.81
CA GLU A 347 -9.19 35.14 -6.51
C GLU A 347 -8.36 34.56 -5.36
N SER A 348 -8.49 35.16 -4.17
CA SER A 348 -7.74 34.79 -2.96
C SER A 348 -8.28 33.51 -2.32
N GLN A 349 -7.41 32.53 -2.05
CA GLN A 349 -7.78 31.19 -1.58
C GLN A 349 -7.12 30.82 -0.24
N GLN A 350 -7.77 30.00 0.58
CA GLN A 350 -7.20 29.53 1.87
C GLN A 350 -6.14 28.41 1.70
N VAL A 351 -6.07 27.81 0.50
CA VAL A 351 -5.02 26.88 0.10
C VAL A 351 -4.50 27.34 -1.24
N LEU A 352 -3.17 27.43 -1.39
CA LEU A 352 -2.53 27.79 -2.66
C LEU A 352 -1.65 26.63 -3.14
N ASP A 353 -2.03 26.04 -4.27
CA ASP A 353 -1.24 25.02 -4.96
C ASP A 353 -0.21 25.69 -5.86
N LEU A 354 1.08 25.49 -5.56
CA LEU A 354 2.18 26.08 -6.31
C LEU A 354 2.78 25.14 -7.35
N GLY A 355 2.50 23.84 -7.28
CA GLY A 355 3.13 22.81 -8.10
C GLY A 355 4.50 22.38 -7.57
N ASP A 356 5.37 21.91 -8.45
CA ASP A 356 6.64 21.26 -8.09
C ASP A 356 7.77 22.28 -7.85
N LEU A 357 8.63 22.02 -6.86
CA LEU A 357 9.73 22.90 -6.45
C LEU A 357 11.07 22.13 -6.33
N PRO A 358 11.95 22.22 -7.35
CA PRO A 358 13.26 21.58 -7.30
C PRO A 358 14.18 22.19 -6.25
N GLN A 359 15.26 21.48 -5.90
CA GLN A 359 16.29 21.93 -4.97
C GLN A 359 16.88 23.29 -5.39
N GLY A 360 16.99 24.20 -4.42
CA GLY A 360 17.44 25.58 -4.62
C GLY A 360 16.42 26.51 -5.29
N GLY A 361 15.30 25.96 -5.79
CA GLY A 361 14.25 26.67 -6.51
C GLY A 361 13.41 27.59 -5.61
N VAL A 362 12.79 28.60 -6.22
CA VAL A 362 12.10 29.71 -5.56
C VAL A 362 10.68 29.87 -6.11
N LEU A 363 9.73 30.14 -5.22
CA LEU A 363 8.33 30.45 -5.53
C LEU A 363 7.90 31.72 -4.81
N GLU A 364 6.94 32.45 -5.39
CA GLU A 364 6.40 33.68 -4.82
C GLU A 364 4.86 33.63 -4.73
N ALA A 365 4.35 33.98 -3.55
CA ALA A 365 2.94 34.05 -3.22
C ALA A 365 2.61 35.42 -2.61
N GLU A 366 1.46 35.95 -2.99
CA GLU A 366 0.88 37.18 -2.46
C GLU A 366 -0.05 36.81 -1.28
N LEU A 367 0.18 37.44 -0.12
CA LEU A 367 -0.57 37.28 1.12
C LEU A 367 -1.51 38.47 1.34
N SER A 368 -2.82 38.23 1.29
CA SER A 368 -3.81 39.23 1.72
C SER A 368 -4.15 39.03 3.21
N LEU A 369 -4.00 40.06 4.03
CA LEU A 369 -4.37 40.03 5.45
C LEU A 369 -5.77 40.65 5.69
N ARG A 370 -6.42 40.32 6.82
CA ARG A 370 -7.70 40.93 7.21
C ARG A 370 -7.56 42.27 7.96
N ARG A 371 -6.35 42.61 8.41
CA ARG A 371 -5.96 43.90 8.98
C ARG A 371 -4.55 44.23 8.51
N THR A 372 -4.23 45.51 8.44
CA THR A 372 -2.84 45.98 8.35
C THR A 372 -2.13 45.64 9.67
N PRO A 373 -0.93 45.04 9.66
CA PRO A 373 -0.22 44.70 10.88
C PRO A 373 0.21 45.98 11.62
N GLU A 374 0.08 45.98 12.95
CA GLU A 374 0.91 46.88 13.76
C GLU A 374 2.37 46.40 13.70
N PRO A 375 3.38 47.30 13.76
CA PRO A 375 4.79 46.94 13.59
C PRO A 375 5.38 46.18 14.81
N GLY A 376 4.88 44.98 15.09
CA GLY A 376 5.32 44.13 16.19
C GLY A 376 4.59 42.78 16.28
N THR A 377 5.33 41.68 16.06
CA THR A 377 4.95 40.31 16.48
C THR A 377 3.58 39.79 16.01
N GLU A 378 3.36 39.78 14.69
CA GLU A 378 2.51 38.75 14.08
C GLU A 378 3.39 37.56 13.68
N ASP A 379 2.97 36.35 14.04
CA ASP A 379 3.54 35.10 13.54
C ASP A 379 2.50 34.47 12.59
N ILE A 380 2.87 34.29 11.32
CA ILE A 380 2.01 33.65 10.31
C ILE A 380 2.23 32.14 10.36
N ALA A 381 1.17 31.40 10.70
CA ALA A 381 1.14 29.95 10.63
C ALA A 381 0.83 29.51 9.19
N LEU A 382 1.76 28.77 8.59
CA LEU A 382 1.59 28.12 7.30
C LEU A 382 1.71 26.59 7.50
N SER A 383 1.36 25.80 6.49
CA SER A 383 1.89 24.44 6.39
C SER A 383 2.16 24.09 4.94
N CYS A 384 3.21 23.31 4.69
CA CYS A 384 3.53 22.73 3.39
C CYS A 384 3.10 21.26 3.36
N GLU A 385 2.32 20.87 2.36
CA GLU A 385 2.16 19.47 1.96
C GLU A 385 3.05 19.18 0.75
N THR A 386 3.72 18.03 0.73
CA THR A 386 4.52 17.54 -0.42
C THR A 386 3.99 16.19 -0.93
N SER A 387 4.39 15.76 -2.12
CA SER A 387 3.91 14.53 -2.77
C SER A 387 4.15 13.20 -2.03
N THR A 388 4.88 13.19 -0.91
CA THR A 388 4.98 12.02 -0.02
C THR A 388 3.78 11.90 0.93
N GLY A 389 2.99 12.97 1.07
CA GLY A 389 2.01 13.14 2.16
C GLY A 389 2.62 13.74 3.43
N LEU A 390 3.91 14.11 3.44
CA LEU A 390 4.51 14.91 4.50
C LEU A 390 3.79 16.27 4.60
N ARG A 391 3.04 16.47 5.68
CA ARG A 391 2.55 17.78 6.10
C ARG A 391 3.53 18.42 7.07
N HIS A 392 4.43 19.25 6.54
CA HIS A 392 5.32 20.09 7.34
C HIS A 392 4.53 21.28 7.88
N ASN A 393 4.29 21.32 9.19
CA ASN A 393 3.72 22.50 9.85
C ASN A 393 4.80 23.58 9.94
N ILE A 394 4.55 24.73 9.31
CA ILE A 394 5.46 25.88 9.30
C ILE A 394 5.03 26.74 10.49
N TYR A 395 5.61 26.44 11.65
CA TYR A 395 5.37 27.19 12.87
C TYR A 395 6.04 28.57 12.79
N ASP A 396 5.24 29.61 13.02
CA ASP A 396 5.61 30.98 13.36
C ASP A 396 6.59 31.71 12.42
N VAL A 397 6.12 32.10 11.23
CA VAL A 397 6.80 33.12 10.41
C VAL A 397 6.65 34.50 11.06
N ARG A 398 7.64 34.90 11.84
CA ARG A 398 7.75 36.25 12.42
C ARG A 398 8.02 37.30 11.35
N LEU A 399 7.09 38.25 11.20
CA LEU A 399 7.20 39.32 10.20
C LEU A 399 8.49 40.15 10.29
N GLN A 400 9.09 40.30 11.48
CA GLN A 400 10.21 41.21 11.72
C GLN A 400 11.59 40.75 11.23
N THR A 401 11.84 39.43 11.09
CA THR A 401 13.18 38.92 10.72
C THR A 401 13.30 38.54 9.26
N GLY A 402 12.19 38.35 8.55
CA GLY A 402 12.18 37.96 7.14
C GLY A 402 12.97 36.67 6.85
N GLN A 403 13.18 35.81 7.85
CA GLN A 403 13.87 34.54 7.74
C GLN A 403 13.25 33.54 8.71
N VAL A 404 12.76 32.43 8.17
CA VAL A 404 12.57 31.18 8.91
C VAL A 404 13.38 30.09 8.22
N THR A 405 14.20 29.38 8.98
CA THR A 405 14.87 28.15 8.56
C THR A 405 14.18 26.99 9.23
N LEU A 406 13.43 26.20 8.46
CA LEU A 406 12.72 25.03 8.98
C LEU A 406 13.61 23.79 8.94
N ARG A 407 13.49 22.92 9.94
CA ARG A 407 14.12 21.59 9.98
C ARG A 407 13.10 20.59 10.51
N SER A 408 13.19 19.35 10.01
CA SER A 408 12.31 18.23 10.38
C SER A 408 12.59 17.69 11.78
#